data_AF-A0A0M2GSR3-F1
#
_entry.id   AF-A0A0M2GSR3-F1
#
_cell.length_a   1.000
_cell.length_b   1.000
_cell.length_c   1.000
_cell.angle_alpha   90.00
_cell.angle_beta   90.00
_cell.angle_gamma   90.00
#
_symmetry.space_group_name_H-M   'P 1'
#
loop_
_entity.id
_entity.type
_entity.pdbx_description
1 polymer ?
#
loop_
_entity_poly.entity_id
_entity_poly.type
_entity_poly.pdbx_seq_one_letter_code
_entity_poly.pdbx_strand_id
1 'polypeptide(L)'
;MRFKRVVSTSAVLGGVLAAGLVTAPPAAAVASDCKSGEVCLYYNSSSYDFGAVFIQRYDVADYSGRYFSSGYHGSAGSGTVVKNHAAAVDSWQPYKFVVYYNSSYNCSVACQTILPWESKDLNSSLKNNNASGRVEG
;
A
#
# COMPACT_ATOMS: atom_id res chain seq x y z
N MET A 1 -52.35 -37.37 -0.75
CA MET A 1 -52.77 -37.42 -2.16
C MET A 1 -51.66 -38.06 -2.98
N ARG A 2 -52.02 -39.01 -3.84
CA ARG A 2 -51.16 -39.82 -4.71
C ARG A 2 -50.93 -39.09 -6.03
N PHE A 3 -49.69 -39.03 -6.52
CA PHE A 3 -49.43 -39.13 -7.96
C PHE A 3 -48.11 -39.87 -8.21
N LYS A 4 -48.22 -41.02 -8.90
CA LYS A 4 -47.12 -41.79 -9.50
C LYS A 4 -47.20 -41.62 -11.02
N ARG A 5 -46.07 -41.59 -11.72
CA ARG A 5 -45.81 -42.04 -13.12
C ARG A 5 -44.31 -41.81 -13.42
N VAL A 6 -43.45 -42.84 -13.46
CA VAL A 6 -43.11 -43.81 -14.52
C VAL A 6 -42.17 -43.27 -15.61
N VAL A 7 -40.91 -43.74 -15.52
CA VAL A 7 -39.90 -44.18 -16.53
C VAL A 7 -39.97 -43.67 -17.97
N SER A 8 -38.81 -43.23 -18.50
CA SER A 8 -38.30 -43.62 -19.84
C SER A 8 -36.80 -43.34 -20.00
N THR A 9 -36.05 -44.40 -20.28
CA THR A 9 -34.65 -44.45 -20.73
C THR A 9 -34.55 -44.08 -22.21
N SER A 10 -33.55 -43.28 -22.60
CA SER A 10 -33.01 -43.26 -23.96
C SER A 10 -31.57 -42.75 -23.93
N ALA A 11 -30.65 -43.63 -24.31
CA ALA A 11 -29.25 -43.32 -24.56
C ALA A 11 -29.11 -42.72 -25.97
N VAL A 12 -28.35 -41.64 -26.12
CA VAL A 12 -27.75 -41.25 -27.40
C VAL A 12 -26.33 -40.74 -27.14
N LEU A 13 -25.38 -41.44 -27.78
CA LEU A 13 -23.98 -41.09 -27.92
C LEU A 13 -23.83 -39.73 -28.64
N GLY A 14 -22.98 -38.85 -28.13
CA GLY A 14 -22.64 -37.59 -28.79
C GLY A 14 -21.38 -37.00 -28.19
N GLY A 15 -20.22 -37.41 -28.72
CA GLY A 15 -18.93 -36.84 -28.35
C GLY A 15 -18.85 -35.38 -28.77
N VAL A 16 -18.48 -34.52 -27.83
CA VAL A 16 -17.89 -33.22 -28.13
C VAL A 16 -16.73 -33.04 -27.17
N LEU A 17 -15.51 -33.12 -27.69
CA LEU A 17 -14.32 -32.68 -26.98
C LEU A 17 -14.40 -31.16 -26.87
N ALA A 18 -15.12 -30.66 -25.85
CA ALA A 18 -15.04 -29.26 -25.48
C ALA A 18 -13.69 -29.05 -24.81
N ALA A 19 -12.67 -28.73 -25.61
CA ALA A 19 -11.45 -28.12 -25.13
C ALA A 19 -11.86 -26.81 -24.43
N GLY A 20 -12.03 -26.88 -23.11
CA GLY A 20 -12.30 -25.72 -22.28
C GLY A 20 -11.14 -24.76 -22.42
N LEU A 21 -11.34 -23.70 -23.20
CA LEU A 21 -10.48 -22.53 -23.19
C LEU A 21 -10.59 -21.94 -21.79
N VAL A 22 -9.61 -22.28 -20.95
CA VAL A 22 -9.45 -21.69 -19.63
C VAL A 22 -9.04 -20.24 -19.87
N THR A 23 -10.02 -19.33 -19.97
CA THR A 23 -9.73 -17.90 -19.96
C THR A 23 -9.22 -17.58 -18.57
N ALA A 24 -7.90 -17.50 -18.42
CA ALA A 24 -7.30 -16.96 -17.22
C ALA A 24 -7.91 -15.56 -17.00
N PRO A 25 -8.46 -15.26 -15.80
CA PRO A 25 -8.95 -13.92 -15.53
C PRO A 25 -7.80 -12.93 -15.76
N PRO A 26 -8.09 -11.72 -16.27
CA PRO A 26 -7.05 -10.69 -16.39
C PRO A 26 -6.41 -10.51 -15.01
N ALA A 27 -5.09 -10.54 -14.96
CA ALA A 27 -4.35 -10.21 -13.75
C ALA A 27 -4.73 -8.78 -13.36
N ALA A 28 -5.60 -8.64 -12.36
CA ALA A 28 -5.88 -7.33 -11.77
C ALA A 28 -4.57 -6.87 -11.15
N ALA A 29 -3.98 -5.82 -11.72
CA ALA A 29 -2.87 -5.13 -11.06
C ALA A 29 -3.38 -4.73 -9.67
N VAL A 30 -2.70 -5.18 -8.62
CA VAL A 30 -2.96 -4.67 -7.28
C VAL A 30 -2.71 -3.18 -7.35
N ALA A 31 -3.76 -2.38 -7.15
CA ALA A 31 -3.59 -0.95 -7.13
C ALA A 31 -2.80 -0.61 -5.86
N SER A 32 -1.72 0.13 -6.04
CA SER A 32 -0.79 0.52 -4.99
C SER A 32 -0.43 1.97 -5.21
N ASP A 33 -0.30 2.72 -4.12
CA ASP A 33 0.08 4.13 -4.18
C ASP A 33 1.54 4.30 -4.62
N CYS A 34 2.41 3.39 -4.17
CA CYS A 34 3.82 3.39 -4.48
C CYS A 34 4.19 2.46 -5.64
N LYS A 35 5.22 2.87 -6.37
CA LYS A 35 5.87 2.08 -7.41
C LYS A 35 7.31 1.76 -7.02
N SER A 36 7.92 0.85 -7.77
CA SER A 36 9.34 0.53 -7.61
C SER A 36 10.21 1.79 -7.68
N GLY A 37 11.10 1.95 -6.69
CA GLY A 37 11.96 3.12 -6.52
C GLY A 37 11.34 4.23 -5.65
N GLU A 38 10.15 4.04 -5.09
CA GLU A 38 9.44 5.04 -4.29
C GLU A 38 9.30 4.61 -2.83
N VAL A 39 9.08 5.59 -1.95
CA VAL A 39 8.62 5.37 -0.58
C VAL A 39 7.35 6.17 -0.34
N CYS A 40 6.33 5.52 0.20
CA CYS A 40 5.06 6.14 0.52
C CYS A 40 4.99 6.39 2.01
N LEU A 41 4.77 7.65 2.39
CA LEU A 41 4.38 8.02 3.74
C LEU A 41 2.86 8.20 3.75
N TYR A 42 2.21 7.62 4.76
CA TYR A 42 0.75 7.67 4.87
C TYR A 42 0.30 8.45 6.08
N TYR A 43 -0.83 9.12 5.94
CA TYR A 43 -1.43 9.94 7.00
C TYR A 43 -1.92 9.11 8.19
N ASN A 44 -2.50 7.93 7.94
CA ASN A 44 -2.95 7.00 8.96
C ASN A 44 -2.05 5.76 9.07
N SER A 45 -2.19 5.05 10.19
CA SER A 45 -1.56 3.74 10.36
C SER A 45 -2.23 2.68 9.50
N SER A 46 -1.54 1.55 9.31
CA SER A 46 -2.02 0.37 8.59
C SER A 46 -3.38 -0.13 9.08
N SER A 47 -3.67 -0.01 10.38
CA SER A 47 -4.95 -0.38 10.99
C SER A 47 -6.14 0.51 10.60
N TYR A 48 -5.90 1.64 9.95
CA TYR A 48 -6.89 2.63 9.53
C TYR A 48 -6.84 2.87 8.03
N ASP A 49 -6.45 1.83 7.28
CA ASP A 49 -6.43 1.81 5.82
C ASP A 49 -5.52 2.90 5.22
N PHE A 50 -4.45 3.31 5.90
CA PHE A 50 -3.41 4.28 5.47
C PHE A 50 -3.87 5.72 5.11
N GLY A 51 -5.00 5.91 4.43
CA GLY A 51 -5.52 7.22 4.04
C GLY A 51 -4.72 7.90 2.93
N ALA A 52 -4.56 9.22 3.04
CA ALA A 52 -3.81 10.01 2.07
C ALA A 52 -2.31 9.68 2.09
N VAL A 53 -1.65 9.87 0.96
CA VAL A 53 -0.27 9.43 0.71
C VAL A 53 0.63 10.58 0.26
N PHE A 54 1.88 10.51 0.67
CA PHE A 54 2.97 11.32 0.15
C PHE A 54 4.04 10.41 -0.43
N ILE A 55 4.28 10.54 -1.73
CA ILE A 55 5.24 9.72 -2.47
C ILE A 55 6.59 10.45 -2.47
N GLN A 56 7.59 9.81 -1.87
CA GLN A 56 8.96 10.29 -1.80
C GLN A 56 9.87 9.49 -2.75
N ARG A 57 10.54 10.20 -3.66
CA ARG A 57 11.51 9.63 -4.63
C ARG A 57 12.96 9.97 -4.34
N TYR A 58 13.18 11.03 -3.57
CA TYR A 58 14.50 11.58 -3.25
C TYR A 58 14.54 11.95 -1.78
N ASP A 59 15.72 12.29 -1.28
CA ASP A 59 15.87 12.74 0.10
C ASP A 59 15.11 14.04 0.36
N VAL A 60 14.46 14.09 1.52
CA VAL A 60 13.60 15.18 1.94
C VAL A 60 14.08 15.70 3.29
N ALA A 61 14.83 16.79 3.28
CA ALA A 61 15.40 17.38 4.50
C ALA A 61 14.35 18.06 5.39
N ASP A 62 13.21 18.50 4.84
CA ASP A 62 12.12 19.05 5.65
C ASP A 62 10.77 18.76 4.98
N TYR A 63 9.87 18.12 5.71
CA TYR A 63 8.50 17.88 5.24
C TYR A 63 7.61 19.14 5.30
N SER A 64 8.10 20.26 5.86
CA SER A 64 7.42 21.56 5.74
C SER A 64 7.12 21.89 4.26
N GLY A 65 5.88 22.27 3.96
CA GLY A 65 5.47 22.62 2.59
C GLY A 65 5.28 21.43 1.65
N ARG A 66 5.40 20.19 2.15
CA ARG A 66 5.00 18.97 1.44
C ARG A 66 3.66 18.50 1.97
N TYR A 67 2.77 18.10 1.08
CA TYR A 67 1.38 17.81 1.43
C TYR A 67 0.99 16.41 0.98
N PHE A 68 0.13 15.76 1.76
CA PHE A 68 -0.47 14.49 1.36
C PHE A 68 -1.48 14.70 0.22
N SER A 69 -1.51 13.73 -0.67
CA SER A 69 -2.45 13.63 -1.80
C SER A 69 -3.42 12.48 -1.55
N SER A 70 -4.61 12.52 -2.14
CA SER A 70 -5.49 11.34 -2.14
C SER A 70 -4.76 10.16 -2.79
N GLY A 71 -4.79 9.00 -2.13
CA GLY A 71 -4.23 7.75 -2.63
C GLY A 71 -5.30 6.70 -2.92
N TYR A 72 -4.86 5.52 -3.31
CA TYR A 72 -5.65 4.32 -3.46
C TYR A 72 -6.34 3.93 -2.15
N HIS A 73 -5.63 4.13 -1.05
CA HIS A 73 -6.07 3.93 0.33
C HIS A 73 -7.02 5.03 0.86
N GLY A 74 -7.38 6.00 0.00
CA GLY A 74 -8.37 7.04 0.29
C GLY A 74 -7.78 8.45 0.43
N SER A 75 -8.60 9.38 0.88
CA SER A 75 -8.29 10.82 0.90
C SER A 75 -8.19 11.42 2.31
N ALA A 76 -8.29 10.61 3.35
CA ALA A 76 -8.19 11.08 4.73
C ALA A 76 -6.80 11.70 5.00
N GLY A 77 -6.77 12.99 5.30
CA GLY A 77 -5.53 13.75 5.48
C GLY A 77 -4.97 14.40 4.20
N SER A 78 -5.68 14.31 3.08
CA SER A 78 -5.26 15.01 1.86
C SER A 78 -5.27 16.53 2.06
N GLY A 79 -4.24 17.21 1.57
CA GLY A 79 -4.02 18.64 1.80
C GLY A 79 -3.37 18.96 3.16
N THR A 80 -3.17 17.97 4.03
CA THR A 80 -2.41 18.14 5.27
C THR A 80 -0.92 18.10 4.99
N VAL A 81 -0.15 18.91 5.72
CA VAL A 81 1.31 18.91 5.65
C VAL A 81 1.88 17.58 6.16
N VAL A 82 2.88 17.02 5.49
CA VAL A 82 3.46 15.71 5.82
C VAL A 82 4.20 15.74 7.16
N LYS A 83 4.80 16.90 7.48
CA LYS A 83 5.51 17.12 8.74
C LYS A 83 4.56 16.91 9.92
N ASN A 84 4.95 16.07 10.86
CA ASN A 84 4.20 15.72 12.07
C ASN A 84 2.86 15.03 11.83
N HIS A 85 2.64 14.42 10.66
CA HIS A 85 1.36 13.81 10.33
C HIS A 85 1.49 12.46 9.61
N ALA A 86 2.70 11.94 9.38
CA ALA A 86 2.84 10.58 8.86
C ALA A 86 2.72 9.56 10.00
N ALA A 87 2.04 8.45 9.73
CA ALA A 87 1.80 7.38 10.69
C ALA A 87 2.27 6.01 10.23
N ALA A 88 2.43 5.81 8.91
CA ALA A 88 2.95 4.58 8.33
C ALA A 88 3.83 4.86 7.11
N VAL A 89 4.66 3.88 6.77
CA VAL A 89 5.56 3.92 5.62
C VAL A 89 5.46 2.61 4.85
N ASP A 90 5.47 2.71 3.52
CA ASP A 90 5.62 1.59 2.60
C ASP A 90 6.80 1.85 1.67
N SER A 91 7.85 1.04 1.80
CA SER A 91 9.08 1.18 1.03
C SER A 91 9.07 0.25 -0.18
N TRP A 92 9.10 0.82 -1.39
CA TRP A 92 9.19 0.08 -2.64
C TRP A 92 10.57 0.23 -3.29
N GLN A 93 11.61 0.32 -2.46
CA GLN A 93 12.97 0.51 -2.91
C GLN A 93 13.93 -0.57 -2.38
N PRO A 94 15.05 -0.83 -3.08
CA PRO A 94 16.04 -1.82 -2.66
C PRO A 94 16.97 -1.35 -1.54
N TYR A 95 16.87 -0.09 -1.10
CA TYR A 95 17.71 0.50 -0.06
C TYR A 95 16.92 0.77 1.22
N LYS A 96 17.64 1.07 2.30
CA LYS A 96 17.02 1.43 3.57
C LYS A 96 16.41 2.82 3.44
N PHE A 97 15.26 3.02 4.07
CA PHE A 97 14.69 4.35 4.26
C PHE A 97 14.70 4.70 5.73
N VAL A 98 15.07 5.93 6.07
CA VAL A 98 15.06 6.39 7.47
C VAL A 98 14.14 7.57 7.61
N VAL A 99 13.20 7.46 8.55
CA VAL A 99 12.34 8.58 8.98
C VAL A 99 12.94 9.20 10.23
N TYR A 100 13.01 10.52 10.27
CA TYR A 100 13.63 11.27 11.37
C TYR A 100 12.60 12.17 12.04
N TYR A 101 12.72 12.29 13.37
CA TYR A 101 11.93 13.21 14.18
C TYR A 101 12.23 14.67 13.81
N ASN A 102 13.50 15.00 13.57
CA ASN A 102 13.94 16.34 13.23
C ASN A 102 14.12 16.51 11.72
N SER A 103 14.10 17.77 11.28
CA SER A 103 14.53 18.14 9.93
C SER A 103 16.04 17.90 9.75
N SER A 104 16.51 17.95 8.51
CA SER A 104 17.91 17.76 8.11
C SER A 104 18.49 16.40 8.49
N TYR A 105 17.66 15.34 8.49
CA TYR A 105 18.06 13.95 8.77
C TYR A 105 18.70 13.77 10.15
N ASN A 106 18.25 14.58 11.12
CA ASN A 106 18.81 14.56 12.46
C ASN A 106 18.12 13.49 13.32
N CYS A 107 18.90 12.47 13.73
CA CYS A 107 18.45 11.40 14.62
C CYS A 107 18.77 11.69 16.11
N SER A 108 18.97 12.95 16.51
CA SER A 108 19.29 13.27 17.92
C SER A 108 18.11 13.05 18.87
N VAL A 109 16.87 13.02 18.36
CA VAL A 109 15.66 12.73 19.15
C VAL A 109 15.18 11.31 18.91
N ALA A 110 14.80 11.00 17.67
CA ALA A 110 14.43 9.66 17.25
C ALA A 110 14.59 9.53 15.73
N CYS A 111 14.89 8.31 15.29
CA CYS A 111 14.72 7.91 13.91
C CYS A 111 14.34 6.43 13.85
N GLN A 112 13.79 6.02 12.71
CA GLN A 112 13.38 4.65 12.48
C GLN A 112 13.77 4.26 11.07
N THR A 113 14.53 3.18 10.99
CA THR A 113 14.87 2.53 9.73
C THR A 113 13.72 1.63 9.28
N ILE A 114 13.38 1.77 8.02
CA ILE A 114 12.47 0.95 7.24
C ILE A 114 13.37 0.16 6.28
N LEU A 115 13.30 -1.16 6.35
CA LEU A 115 14.10 -2.05 5.53
C LEU A 115 13.63 -2.00 4.06
N PRO A 116 14.46 -2.45 3.12
CA PRO A 116 14.04 -2.60 1.73
C PRO A 116 12.75 -3.42 1.62
N TRP A 117 11.81 -2.96 0.79
CA TRP A 117 10.54 -3.66 0.54
C TRP A 117 9.66 -3.85 1.79
N GLU A 118 9.91 -3.10 2.86
CA GLU A 118 9.18 -3.19 4.12
C GLU A 118 8.05 -2.15 4.19
N SER A 119 6.89 -2.60 4.66
CA SER A 119 5.73 -1.79 5.01
C SER A 119 5.49 -1.88 6.51
N LYS A 120 5.41 -0.73 7.21
CA LYS A 120 5.22 -0.71 8.67
C LYS A 120 4.70 0.62 9.20
N ASP A 121 4.08 0.54 10.37
CA ASP A 121 3.73 1.71 11.16
C ASP A 121 4.96 2.37 11.78
N LEU A 122 4.94 3.71 11.83
CA LEU A 122 5.93 4.46 12.58
C LEU A 122 5.78 4.18 14.07
N ASN A 123 6.91 4.09 14.77
CA ASN A 123 6.93 3.87 16.21
C ASN A 123 6.32 5.07 16.95
N SER A 124 6.06 4.90 18.25
CA SER A 124 5.41 5.92 19.07
C SER A 124 6.13 7.27 19.12
N SER A 125 7.46 7.29 18.90
CA SER A 125 8.24 8.53 18.88
C SER A 125 8.12 9.29 17.55
N LEU A 126 7.81 8.62 16.44
CA LEU A 126 7.82 9.22 15.10
C LEU A 126 6.45 9.37 14.47
N LYS A 127 5.50 8.51 14.85
CA LYS A 127 4.11 8.64 14.40
C LYS A 127 3.62 10.03 14.79
N ASN A 128 3.17 10.78 13.78
CA ASN A 128 2.72 12.17 13.91
C ASN A 128 3.78 13.14 14.48
N ASN A 129 5.06 12.81 14.35
CA ASN A 129 6.18 13.63 14.82
C ASN A 129 7.38 13.61 13.86
N ASN A 130 7.18 13.13 12.63
CA ASN A 130 8.20 13.01 11.60
C ASN A 130 8.47 14.36 10.91
N ALA A 131 9.73 14.68 10.62
CA ALA A 131 10.09 15.94 9.97
C ALA A 131 10.99 15.81 8.75
N SER A 132 11.69 14.68 8.56
CA SER A 132 12.47 14.42 7.36
C SER A 132 12.57 12.92 7.06
N GLY A 133 12.99 12.58 5.84
CA GLY A 133 13.23 11.21 5.44
C GLY A 133 14.30 11.08 4.37
N ARG A 134 15.11 10.04 4.46
CA ARG A 134 16.28 9.82 3.60
C ARG A 134 16.37 8.38 3.13
N VAL A 135 16.80 8.20 1.88
CA VAL A 135 17.23 6.92 1.35
C VAL A 135 18.69 6.69 1.71
N GLU A 136 19.00 5.58 2.39
CA GLU A 136 20.37 5.16 2.71
C GLU A 136 20.76 3.98 1.82
N GLY A 137 21.53 4.29 0.78
CA GLY A 137 22.12 3.34 -0.17
C GLY A 137 23.45 2.76 0.28
#